data_AF-A0A5K1DZX9-F1
#
_entry.id   AF-A0A5K1DZX9-F1
#
_cell.length_a   1.000
_cell.length_b   1.000
_cell.length_c   1.000
_cell.angle_alpha   90.00
_cell.angle_beta   90.00
_cell.angle_gamma   90.00
#
_symmetry.space_group_name_H-M   'P 1'
#
loop_
_entity.id
_entity.type
_entity.pdbx_description
1 polymer ?
#
loop_
_entity_poly.entity_id
_entity_poly.type
_entity_poly.pdbx_seq_one_letter_code
_entity_poly.pdbx_strand_id
1 'polypeptide(L)' 'TTPKTVTGNDWGEETDKKFQAWPRTAGPPVVMNPITRQNFIIKSNE' A
#
# COMPACT_ATOMS: atom_id res chain seq x y z
N THR A 1 -9.37 24.51 9.29
CA THR A 1 -10.15 23.26 9.21
C THR A 1 -9.20 22.09 9.14
N THR A 2 -9.35 21.09 10.01
CA THR A 2 -8.47 19.91 10.00
C THR A 2 -8.97 18.90 8.96
N PRO A 3 -8.13 18.41 8.04
CA PRO A 3 -8.59 17.49 7.00
C PRO A 3 -8.92 16.11 7.59
N LYS A 4 -9.97 15.48 7.04
CA LYS A 4 -10.47 14.19 7.55
C LYS A 4 -9.43 13.06 7.52
N THR A 5 -8.45 13.18 6.64
CA THR A 5 -7.35 12.24 6.44
C THR A 5 -6.36 12.17 7.60
N VAL A 6 -6.41 13.13 8.52
CA VAL A 6 -5.58 13.18 9.74
C VAL A 6 -6.37 13.31 11.03
N THR A 7 -7.69 13.56 10.97
CA THR A 7 -8.54 13.63 12.17
C THR A 7 -8.93 12.27 12.74
N GLY A 8 -8.89 11.21 11.92
CA GLY A 8 -9.23 9.85 12.34
C GLY A 8 -8.14 8.86 11.94
N ASN A 9 -7.98 7.80 12.74
CA ASN A 9 -6.98 6.76 12.48
C ASN A 9 -7.34 5.87 11.28
N ASP A 10 -8.62 5.82 10.91
CA ASP A 10 -9.14 5.01 9.80
C ASP A 10 -8.36 5.23 8.49
N TRP A 11 -8.01 6.48 8.20
CA TRP A 11 -7.29 6.81 6.97
C TRP A 11 -5.85 6.28 6.98
N GLY A 12 -5.19 6.30 8.14
CA GLY A 12 -3.85 5.73 8.33
C GLY A 12 -3.88 4.22 8.13
N GLU A 13 -4.83 3.54 8.77
CA GLU A 13 -4.98 2.07 8.67
C GLU A 13 -5.29 1.62 7.23
N GLU A 14 -6.19 2.30 6.54
CA GLU A 14 -6.51 2.00 5.14
C GLU A 14 -5.32 2.28 4.21
N THR A 15 -4.56 3.34 4.47
CA THR A 15 -3.36 3.66 3.69
C THR A 15 -2.30 2.56 3.86
N ASP A 16 -2.10 2.07 5.08
CA ASP A 16 -1.14 0.99 5.36
C ASP A 16 -1.52 -0.34 4.71
N LYS A 17 -2.82 -0.68 4.67
CA LYS A 17 -3.31 -1.83 3.91
C LYS A 17 -3.05 -1.66 2.41
N LYS A 18 -3.32 -0.48 1.85
CA LYS A 18 -3.11 -0.21 0.43
C LYS A 18 -1.64 -0.25 0.02
N PHE A 19 -0.70 0.03 0.92
CA PHE A 19 0.73 -0.10 0.59
C PHE A 19 1.15 -1.53 0.25
N GLN A 20 0.43 -2.54 0.72
CA GLN A 20 0.68 -3.94 0.34
C GLN A 20 0.21 -4.27 -1.07
N ALA A 21 -0.83 -3.59 -1.57
CA ALA A 21 -1.44 -3.88 -2.87
C ALA A 21 -1.96 -2.59 -3.50
N TRP A 22 -1.02 -1.73 -3.90
CA TRP A 22 -1.35 -0.41 -4.42
C TRP A 22 -1.97 -0.53 -5.82
N PRO A 23 -3.16 0.05 -6.03
CA PRO A 23 -3.87 -0.09 -7.29
C PRO A 23 -3.11 0.59 -8.43
N ARG A 24 -3.09 -0.05 -9.60
CA ARG A 24 -2.53 0.49 -10.84
C ARG A 24 -3.61 0.53 -11.91
N THR A 25 -3.57 1.55 -12.77
CA THR A 25 -4.56 1.76 -13.84
C THR A 25 -4.55 0.65 -14.89
N ALA A 26 -3.38 0.07 -15.17
CA ALA A 26 -3.23 -1.04 -16.11
C ALA A 26 -2.24 -2.07 -15.55
N GLY A 27 -2.79 -3.12 -14.92
CA GLY A 27 -2.03 -4.28 -14.43
C GLY A 27 -2.36 -4.67 -12.98
N PRO A 28 -1.74 -5.76 -12.49
CA PRO A 28 -1.90 -6.22 -11.11
C PRO A 28 -1.44 -5.16 -10.09
N PRO A 29 -2.05 -5.10 -8.89
CA PRO A 29 -1.58 -4.25 -7.81
C PRO A 29 -0.12 -4.50 -7.45
N VAL A 30 0.58 -3.45 -7.01
CA VAL A 30 2.02 -3.49 -6.70
C VAL A 30 2.26 -3.12 -5.25
N VAL A 31 3.24 -3.74 -4.62
CA VAL A 31 3.66 -3.36 -3.26
C VAL A 31 4.45 -2.06 -3.30
N MET A 32 4.13 -1.14 -2.40
CA MET A 32 4.85 0.12 -2.25
C MET A 32 6.02 -0.04 -1.29
N ASN A 33 7.15 0.56 -1.66
CA ASN A 33 8.37 0.62 -0.86
C ASN A 33 8.89 -0.76 -0.39
N PRO A 34 9.15 -1.70 -1.31
CA PRO A 34 9.48 -3.09 -0.99
C PRO A 34 10.81 -3.25 -0.21
N ILE A 35 11.77 -2.33 -0.36
CA ILE A 35 13.07 -2.41 0.33
C ILE A 35 12.95 -1.90 1.78
N THR A 36 12.40 -0.71 1.98
CA THR A 36 12.32 -0.10 3.31
C THR A 36 11.25 -0.73 4.18
N ARG A 37 10.16 -1.24 3.58
CA ARG A 37 9.11 -1.97 4.30
C ARG A 37 9.27 -3.48 4.25
N GLN A 38 10.29 -4.00 3.56
CA GLN A 38 10.57 -5.43 3.37
C GLN A 38 9.34 -6.25 2.91
N ASN A 39 8.46 -5.64 2.11
CA ASN A 39 7.26 -6.26 1.58
C ASN A 39 7.43 -6.48 0.08
N PHE A 40 8.16 -7.52 -0.33
CA PHE A 40 8.39 -7.84 -1.73
C PHE A 40 7.65 -9.11 -2.15
N ILE A 41 7.17 -9.13 -3.39
CA ILE A 41 6.53 -10.31 -3.98
C ILE A 41 7.62 -11.23 -4.53
N ILE A 42 7.76 -12.43 -3.98
CA ILE A 42 8.63 -13.47 -4.54
C ILE A 42 7.89 -14.12 -5.70
N LYS A 43 8.46 -14.05 -6.90
CA LYS A 43 7.94 -14.79 -8.06
C LYS A 43 8.53 -16.20 -8.04
N SER A 44 7.69 -17.21 -8.03
CA SER A 44 8.11 -18.59 -8.29
C SER A 44 8.51 -18.70 -9.76
N ASN A 45 9.77 -19.03 -10.04
CA ASN A 45 10.17 -19.52 -11.35
C ASN A 45 9.97 -21.04 -11.34
N GLU A 46 8.84 -21.50 -11.86
CA GLU A 46 8.67 -22.88 -12.34
C GLU A 46 8.85 -22.89 -13.87
#